data_AF-Q5DHA0-F1
#
_entry.id   AF-Q5DHA0-F1
#
_cell.length_a   1.000
_cell.length_b   1.000
_cell.length_c   1.000
_cell.angle_alpha   90.00
_cell.angle_beta   90.00
_cell.angle_gamma   90.00
#
_symmetry.space_group_name_H-M   'P 1'
#
loop_
_entity.id
_entity.type
_entity.pdbx_description
1 polymer ?
#
loop_
_entity_poly.entity_id
_entity_poly.type
_entity_poly.pdbx_seq_one_letter_code
_entity_poly.pdbx_strand_id
1 'polypeptide(L)'
;MNVSLRPDHSLLDPNFESYKLSLAKIPIYEANSEHVIYCKALNEVTSKQHLKAYNNINCLCINPFDTSRVYYMNTDGSLVSTRIPQCPQNFNQGTAVFTIPSWCELSREKLPSVSLKVPAPSYISLYDGLGNLYLFKSNILEVVTRSTI
;
A
#
# COMPACT_ATOMS: atom_id res chain seq x y z
N MET A 1 -5.09 37.75 -18.62
CA MET A 1 -3.78 37.35 -19.18
C MET A 1 -3.92 35.90 -19.59
N ASN A 2 -3.96 35.61 -20.89
CA ASN A 2 -4.31 34.30 -21.42
C ASN A 2 -3.01 33.52 -21.65
N VAL A 3 -2.74 32.50 -20.84
CA VAL A 3 -1.53 31.67 -20.97
C VAL A 3 -1.90 30.44 -21.78
N SER A 4 -1.56 30.45 -23.06
CA SER A 4 -1.72 29.28 -23.93
C SER A 4 -0.57 28.32 -23.67
N LEU A 5 -0.86 27.13 -23.17
CA LEU A 5 0.12 26.05 -23.08
C LEU A 5 0.52 25.64 -24.50
N ARG A 6 1.78 25.90 -24.87
CA ARG A 6 2.35 25.41 -26.12
C ARG A 6 3.08 24.10 -25.83
N PRO A 7 2.64 22.96 -26.38
CA PRO A 7 3.33 21.70 -26.20
C PRO A 7 4.75 21.79 -26.79
N ASP A 8 5.73 21.26 -26.07
CA ASP A 8 7.10 21.16 -26.56
C ASP A 8 7.20 19.98 -27.53
N HIS A 9 7.25 20.29 -28.82
CA HIS A 9 7.32 19.30 -29.89
C HIS A 9 8.65 18.54 -29.91
N SER A 10 9.69 19.01 -29.22
CA SER A 10 10.96 18.27 -29.09
C SER A 10 10.83 17.03 -28.19
N LEU A 11 9.78 16.97 -27.36
CA LEU A 11 9.48 15.83 -26.49
C LEU A 11 8.62 14.76 -27.19
N LEU A 12 8.17 15.03 -28.43
CA LEU A 12 7.39 14.09 -29.22
C LEU A 12 8.34 13.25 -30.06
N ASP A 13 8.37 11.95 -29.83
CA ASP A 13 9.10 11.01 -30.69
C ASP A 13 8.36 10.88 -32.04
N PRO A 14 8.94 11.33 -33.17
CA PRO A 14 8.29 11.28 -34.48
C PRO A 14 8.10 9.86 -35.02
N ASN A 15 8.77 8.86 -34.43
CA ASN A 15 8.59 7.43 -34.75
C ASN A 15 7.63 6.73 -33.78
N PHE A 16 7.00 7.48 -32.87
CA PHE A 16 6.04 6.93 -31.94
C PHE A 16 4.78 6.49 -32.68
N GLU A 17 4.67 5.20 -32.98
CA GLU A 17 3.49 4.64 -33.63
C GLU A 17 2.30 4.47 -32.66
N SER A 18 2.55 4.00 -31.44
CA SER A 18 1.53 3.77 -30.41
C SER A 18 2.13 3.26 -29.09
N TYR A 19 1.40 3.41 -27.98
CA TYR A 19 1.66 2.66 -26.76
C TYR A 19 1.26 1.19 -26.97
N LYS A 20 2.21 0.35 -27.39
CA LYS A 20 2.00 -1.10 -27.45
C LYS A 20 2.06 -1.65 -26.01
N LEU A 21 0.92 -2.08 -25.48
CA LEU A 21 0.88 -2.83 -24.23
C LEU A 21 1.68 -4.12 -24.43
N SER A 22 2.62 -4.38 -23.52
CA SER A 22 3.39 -5.63 -23.55
C SER A 22 2.42 -6.81 -23.48
N LEU A 23 2.57 -7.78 -24.40
CA LEU A 23 1.88 -9.07 -24.34
C LEU A 23 2.50 -10.03 -23.31
N ALA A 24 3.54 -9.59 -22.59
CA ALA A 24 4.15 -10.39 -21.55
C ALA A 24 3.11 -10.68 -20.46
N LYS A 25 2.95 -11.97 -20.14
CA LYS A 25 2.12 -12.39 -19.01
C LYS A 25 2.72 -11.82 -17.73
N ILE A 26 1.92 -11.04 -17.00
CA ILE A 26 2.30 -10.55 -15.69
C ILE A 26 2.22 -11.73 -14.71
N PRO A 27 3.27 -12.03 -13.94
CA PRO A 27 3.23 -13.10 -12.96
C PRO A 27 2.19 -12.76 -11.88
N ILE A 28 1.33 -13.73 -11.57
CA ILE A 28 0.33 -13.63 -10.51
C ILE A 28 0.87 -14.40 -9.30
N TYR A 29 0.89 -13.75 -8.14
CA TYR A 29 1.32 -14.31 -6.88
C TYR A 29 0.09 -14.48 -5.99
N GLU A 30 -0.17 -15.70 -5.53
CA GLU A 30 -1.36 -16.03 -4.75
C GLU A 30 -0.97 -16.76 -3.48
N ALA A 31 -1.64 -16.41 -2.38
CA ALA A 31 -1.49 -17.07 -1.09
C ALA A 31 -2.83 -17.07 -0.37
N ASN A 32 -3.13 -18.15 0.34
CA ASN A 32 -4.26 -18.19 1.25
C ASN A 32 -3.90 -17.41 2.51
N SER A 33 -4.77 -16.47 2.89
CA SER A 33 -4.64 -15.71 4.13
C SER A 33 -5.54 -16.30 5.20
N GLU A 34 -4.99 -16.51 6.40
CA GLU A 34 -5.76 -16.92 7.58
C GLU A 34 -6.69 -15.81 8.09
N HIS A 35 -6.32 -14.56 7.85
CA HIS A 35 -7.05 -13.37 8.30
C HIS A 35 -7.62 -12.61 7.12
N VAL A 36 -8.71 -11.87 7.35
CA VAL A 36 -9.30 -11.00 6.33
C VAL A 36 -8.40 -9.78 6.16
N ILE A 37 -7.99 -9.51 4.93
CA ILE A 37 -7.19 -8.32 4.60
C ILE A 37 -8.05 -7.08 4.77
N TYR A 38 -7.46 -6.06 5.39
CA TYR A 38 -8.07 -4.75 5.60
C TYR A 38 -8.17 -3.99 4.27
N CYS A 39 -9.29 -4.17 3.58
CA CYS A 39 -9.56 -3.49 2.32
C CYS A 39 -10.97 -2.91 2.27
N LYS A 40 -11.08 -1.72 1.69
CA LYS A 40 -12.35 -1.12 1.32
C LYS A 40 -12.75 -1.64 -0.05
N ALA A 41 -13.85 -2.38 -0.08
CA ALA A 41 -14.45 -2.86 -1.32
C ALA A 41 -14.80 -1.66 -2.23
N LEU A 42 -14.45 -1.79 -3.50
CA LEU A 42 -14.81 -0.83 -4.53
C LEU A 42 -16.16 -1.22 -5.11
N ASN A 43 -17.03 -0.25 -5.35
CA ASN A 43 -18.30 -0.46 -6.04
C ASN A 43 -18.17 -0.12 -7.54
N GLU A 44 -19.14 -0.52 -8.36
CA GLU A 44 -19.12 -0.32 -9.82
C GLU A 44 -19.07 1.17 -10.23
N VAL A 45 -19.49 2.08 -9.34
CA VAL A 45 -19.49 3.54 -9.54
C VAL A 45 -18.25 4.24 -8.97
N THR A 46 -17.20 3.50 -8.62
CA THR A 46 -16.00 4.08 -8.01
C THR A 46 -15.16 4.88 -9.01
N SER A 47 -15.20 6.22 -8.89
CA SER A 47 -14.32 7.09 -9.68
C SER A 47 -12.82 6.94 -9.35
N LYS A 48 -11.94 7.38 -10.26
CA LYS A 48 -10.49 7.44 -10.03
C LYS A 48 -10.11 8.24 -8.77
N GLN A 49 -10.89 9.26 -8.41
CA GLN A 49 -10.66 10.06 -7.20
C GLN A 49 -10.88 9.21 -5.94
N HIS A 50 -11.93 8.40 -5.92
CA HIS A 50 -12.20 7.46 -4.83
C HIS A 50 -11.11 6.41 -4.71
N LEU A 51 -10.61 5.87 -5.83
CA LEU A 51 -9.46 4.96 -5.81
C LEU A 51 -8.26 5.59 -5.12
N LYS A 52 -7.92 6.84 -5.46
CA LYS A 52 -6.82 7.56 -4.81
C LYS A 52 -7.05 7.77 -3.31
N ALA A 53 -8.27 8.10 -2.91
CA ALA A 53 -8.61 8.30 -1.50
C ALA A 53 -8.56 6.99 -0.70
N TYR A 54 -9.14 5.92 -1.24
CA TYR A 54 -9.21 4.61 -0.57
C TYR A 54 -7.91 3.83 -0.60
N ASN A 55 -7.00 4.12 -1.54
CA ASN A 55 -5.67 3.51 -1.54
C ASN A 55 -4.93 3.77 -0.22
N ASN A 56 -5.16 4.92 0.42
CA ASN A 56 -4.57 5.18 1.73
C ASN A 56 -5.16 4.30 2.84
N ILE A 57 -6.40 3.83 2.70
CA ILE A 57 -7.13 3.01 3.68
C ILE A 57 -6.79 1.52 3.54
N ASN A 58 -6.60 1.05 2.30
CA ASN A 58 -6.36 -0.36 2.00
C ASN A 58 -4.99 -0.88 2.49
N CYS A 59 -4.15 0.00 3.05
CA CYS A 59 -2.86 -0.28 3.70
C CYS A 59 -1.88 -1.19 2.94
N LEU A 60 -2.14 -1.51 1.67
CA LEU A 60 -1.26 -2.27 0.80
C LEU A 60 -0.16 -1.35 0.29
N CYS A 61 1.05 -1.52 0.82
CA CYS A 61 2.17 -0.63 0.55
C CYS A 61 3.40 -1.45 0.15
N ILE A 62 3.98 -1.09 -0.99
CA ILE A 62 5.30 -1.55 -1.40
C ILE A 62 6.32 -0.56 -0.84
N ASN A 63 7.40 -1.07 -0.25
CA ASN A 63 8.49 -0.20 0.15
C ASN A 63 9.22 0.33 -1.11
N PRO A 64 9.25 1.66 -1.36
CA PRO A 64 9.89 2.23 -2.54
C PRO A 64 11.42 2.06 -2.53
N PHE A 65 12.02 1.79 -1.37
CA PHE A 65 13.45 1.53 -1.19
C PHE A 65 13.79 0.03 -1.22
N ASP A 66 12.79 -0.85 -1.09
CA ASP A 66 12.92 -2.31 -1.19
C ASP A 66 11.63 -2.90 -1.79
N THR A 67 11.60 -3.01 -3.11
CA THR A 67 10.44 -3.52 -3.85
C THR A 67 10.22 -5.02 -3.64
N SER A 68 11.12 -5.72 -2.95
CA SER A 68 10.93 -7.13 -2.62
C SER A 68 9.97 -7.34 -1.45
N ARG A 69 9.56 -6.28 -0.74
CA ARG A 69 8.67 -6.36 0.42
C ARG A 69 7.37 -5.59 0.22
N VAL A 70 6.30 -6.23 0.65
CA VAL A 70 4.95 -5.68 0.69
C VAL A 70 4.44 -5.72 2.11
N TYR A 71 3.77 -4.65 2.50
CA TYR A 71 3.10 -4.53 3.78
C TYR A 71 1.60 -4.38 3.56
N TYR A 72 0.80 -5.00 4.42
CA TYR A 72 -0.65 -4.85 4.42
C TYR A 72 -1.20 -5.04 5.82
N MET A 73 -2.43 -4.60 6.05
CA MET A 73 -3.10 -4.75 7.34
C MET A 73 -4.16 -5.84 7.25
N ASN A 74 -4.37 -6.56 8.35
CA ASN A 74 -5.51 -7.45 8.54
C ASN A 74 -6.61 -6.75 9.35
N THR A 75 -7.83 -7.29 9.31
CA THR A 75 -8.98 -6.77 10.06
C THR A 75 -8.86 -6.94 11.58
N ASP A 76 -7.94 -7.77 12.05
CA ASP A 76 -7.60 -7.95 13.47
C ASP A 76 -6.60 -6.89 13.99
N GLY A 77 -6.17 -5.97 13.12
CA GLY A 77 -5.24 -4.89 13.46
C GLY A 77 -3.77 -5.27 13.37
N SER A 78 -3.46 -6.44 12.83
CA SER A 78 -2.08 -6.85 12.55
C SER A 78 -1.56 -6.22 11.25
N LEU A 79 -0.37 -5.64 11.33
CA LEU A 79 0.47 -5.28 10.20
C LEU A 79 1.25 -6.52 9.79
N VAL A 80 1.13 -6.92 8.53
CA VAL A 80 1.81 -8.06 7.94
C VAL A 80 2.90 -7.59 6.99
N SER A 81 4.05 -8.26 7.03
CA SER A 81 5.11 -8.13 6.02
C SER A 81 5.20 -9.42 5.23
N THR A 82 5.14 -9.33 3.90
CA THR A 82 5.41 -10.44 2.99
C THR A 82 6.52 -10.07 2.00
N ARG A 83 7.26 -11.07 1.55
CA ARG A 83 8.33 -10.92 0.56
C ARG A 83 7.83 -11.43 -0.78
N ILE A 84 8.05 -10.67 -1.84
CA ILE A 84 7.82 -11.09 -3.23
C ILE A 84 8.98 -12.01 -3.63
N PRO A 85 8.78 -13.32 -3.76
CA PRO A 85 9.82 -14.23 -4.23
C PRO A 85 10.03 -14.06 -5.73
N GLN A 86 11.15 -14.58 -6.24
CA GLN A 86 11.36 -14.68 -7.70
C GLN A 86 10.38 -15.67 -8.37
N CYS A 87 9.93 -16.66 -7.61
CA CYS A 87 9.08 -17.74 -8.10
C CYS A 87 7.69 -17.68 -7.43
N PRO A 88 6.59 -17.53 -8.20
CA PRO A 88 5.25 -17.35 -7.64
C PRO A 88 4.79 -18.42 -6.66
N GLN A 89 5.19 -19.67 -6.88
CA GLN A 89 4.84 -20.82 -6.02
C GLN A 89 5.38 -20.72 -4.58
N ASN A 90 6.36 -19.84 -4.33
CA ASN A 90 6.93 -19.61 -3.01
C ASN A 90 6.27 -18.43 -2.28
N PHE A 91 5.28 -17.78 -2.90
CA PHE A 91 4.58 -16.68 -2.28
C PHE A 91 3.72 -17.19 -1.12
N ASN A 92 3.71 -16.43 -0.03
CA ASN A 92 2.97 -16.78 1.16
C ASN A 92 2.32 -15.52 1.76
N GLN A 93 1.39 -15.74 2.69
CA GLN A 93 0.66 -14.66 3.36
C GLN A 93 1.60 -13.69 4.10
N GLY A 94 2.84 -14.08 4.40
CA GLY A 94 3.78 -13.27 5.16
C GLY A 94 3.68 -13.54 6.65
N THR A 95 4.21 -12.62 7.44
CA THR A 95 4.26 -12.73 8.90
C THR A 95 3.72 -11.46 9.53
N ALA A 96 2.89 -11.58 10.57
CA ALA A 96 2.49 -10.45 11.39
C ALA A 96 3.74 -9.89 12.10
N VAL A 97 3.99 -8.60 11.91
CA VAL A 97 5.18 -7.92 12.41
C VAL A 97 4.87 -6.88 13.48
N PHE A 98 3.60 -6.47 13.58
CA PHE A 98 3.11 -5.57 14.60
C PHE A 98 1.61 -5.71 14.72
N THR A 99 1.05 -5.52 15.92
CA THR A 99 -0.40 -5.46 16.14
C THR A 99 -0.73 -4.18 16.88
N ILE A 100 -1.72 -3.43 16.40
CA ILE A 100 -2.15 -2.19 17.04
C ILE A 100 -2.73 -2.52 18.43
N PRO A 101 -2.16 -2.01 19.54
CA PRO A 101 -2.53 -2.47 20.89
C PRO A 101 -3.99 -2.19 21.30
N SER A 102 -4.60 -1.14 20.76
CA SER A 102 -5.98 -0.73 21.04
C SER A 102 -6.89 -0.98 19.84
N TRP A 103 -6.59 -2.00 19.04
CA TRP A 103 -7.42 -2.37 17.92
C TRP A 103 -8.76 -2.91 18.42
N CYS A 104 -9.81 -2.11 18.23
CA CYS A 104 -11.17 -2.61 18.32
C CYS A 104 -11.62 -2.97 16.91
N GLU A 105 -12.15 -4.17 16.72
CA GLU A 105 -12.91 -4.51 15.52
C GLU A 105 -14.16 -3.62 15.45
N LEU A 106 -13.96 -2.41 14.92
CA LEU A 106 -15.07 -1.54 14.56
C LEU A 106 -15.88 -2.28 13.48
N SER A 107 -17.20 -2.18 13.53
CA SER A 107 -18.08 -2.77 12.50
C SER A 107 -17.57 -2.41 11.09
N ARG A 108 -17.83 -3.26 10.08
CA ARG A 108 -17.36 -3.04 8.69
C ARG A 108 -17.66 -1.62 8.14
N GLU A 109 -18.62 -0.92 8.73
CA GLU A 109 -19.01 0.45 8.38
C GLU A 109 -18.11 1.55 8.98
N LYS A 110 -17.33 1.25 10.03
CA LYS A 110 -16.46 2.19 10.78
C LYS A 110 -15.00 1.75 10.81
N LEU A 111 -14.52 1.13 9.74
CA LEU A 111 -13.10 0.82 9.61
C LEU A 111 -12.26 2.12 9.74
N PRO A 112 -11.34 2.22 10.71
CA PRO A 112 -10.51 3.41 10.88
C PRO A 112 -9.72 3.75 9.62
N SER A 113 -9.39 5.02 9.39
CA SER A 113 -8.52 5.39 8.28
C SER A 113 -7.06 5.10 8.63
N VAL A 114 -6.73 3.81 8.72
CA VAL A 114 -5.35 3.34 8.89
C VAL A 114 -4.57 3.70 7.63
N SER A 115 -3.34 4.16 7.78
CA SER A 115 -2.47 4.41 6.63
C SER A 115 -1.02 4.07 6.95
N LEU A 116 -0.35 3.49 5.96
CA LEU A 116 1.06 3.13 6.02
C LEU A 116 1.85 3.93 4.98
N LYS A 117 3.00 4.47 5.37
CA LYS A 117 3.96 5.14 4.48
C LYS A 117 5.38 4.74 4.83
N VAL A 118 6.26 4.81 3.85
CA VAL A 118 7.70 4.59 4.02
C VAL A 118 8.41 5.91 3.70
N PRO A 119 8.58 6.80 4.69
CA PRO A 119 9.15 8.13 4.45
C PRO A 119 10.66 8.10 4.17
N ALA A 120 11.37 7.04 4.57
CA ALA A 120 12.81 6.91 4.40
C ALA A 120 13.22 5.41 4.35
N PRO A 121 14.41 5.06 3.82
CA PRO A 121 14.82 3.66 3.63
C PRO A 121 14.75 2.79 4.87
N SER A 122 14.97 3.40 6.04
CA SER A 122 15.01 2.69 7.32
C SER A 122 13.77 2.93 8.18
N TYR A 123 12.73 3.61 7.68
CA TYR A 123 11.58 3.99 8.50
C TYR A 123 10.25 3.70 7.83
N ILE A 124 9.30 3.18 8.62
CA ILE A 124 7.91 2.95 8.22
C ILE A 124 7.03 3.68 9.23
N SER A 125 6.09 4.49 8.76
CA SER A 125 5.10 5.15 9.60
C SER A 125 3.73 4.50 9.42
N LEU A 126 3.08 4.16 10.53
CA LEU A 126 1.71 3.67 10.58
C LEU A 126 0.88 4.63 11.41
N TYR A 127 -0.19 5.16 10.81
CA TYR A 127 -1.22 5.89 11.53
C TYR A 127 -2.43 4.97 11.69
N ASP A 128 -2.95 4.83 12.91
CA ASP A 128 -4.05 3.89 13.21
C ASP A 128 -5.45 4.46 12.93
N GLY A 129 -5.57 5.70 12.48
CA GLY A 129 -6.86 6.35 12.27
C GLY A 129 -7.56 6.83 13.55
N LEU A 130 -6.97 6.60 14.72
CA LEU A 130 -7.52 6.91 16.04
C LEU A 130 -6.60 7.85 16.85
N GLY A 131 -5.70 8.55 16.17
CA GLY A 131 -4.80 9.52 16.78
C GLY A 131 -3.44 8.96 17.20
N ASN A 132 -3.12 7.68 16.98
CA ASN A 132 -1.77 7.18 17.24
C ASN A 132 -0.95 7.07 15.94
N LEU A 133 0.26 7.61 16.00
CA LEU A 133 1.29 7.46 14.98
C LEU A 133 2.43 6.59 15.53
N TYR A 134 2.71 5.50 14.84
CA TYR A 134 3.80 4.57 15.11
C TYR A 134 4.88 4.74 14.06
N LEU A 135 6.13 4.84 14.50
CA LEU A 135 7.30 4.86 13.63
C LEU A 135 8.13 3.60 13.89
N PHE A 136 8.32 2.77 12.87
CA PHE A 136 9.13 1.55 12.91
C PHE A 136 10.44 1.75 12.19
N LYS A 137 11.46 1.00 12.61
CA LYS A 137 12.67 0.83 11.80
C LYS A 137 12.43 -0.29 10.78
N SER A 138 12.72 -0.09 9.50
CA SER A 138 12.38 -1.07 8.46
C SER A 138 13.14 -2.40 8.57
N ASN A 139 14.29 -2.42 9.23
CA ASN A 139 15.18 -3.59 9.29
C ASN A 139 14.91 -4.48 10.50
N ILE A 140 14.24 -3.93 11.51
CA ILE A 140 13.85 -4.56 12.76
C ILE A 140 12.53 -3.86 13.05
N LEU A 141 11.38 -4.51 12.84
CA LEU A 141 10.04 -3.92 12.99
C LEU A 141 9.71 -3.64 14.48
N GLU A 142 10.68 -3.10 15.20
CA GLU A 142 10.57 -2.48 16.51
C GLU A 142 9.96 -1.09 16.36
N VAL A 143 9.01 -0.81 17.24
CA VAL A 143 8.44 0.53 17.41
C VAL A 143 9.55 1.42 17.98
N VAL A 144 10.00 2.37 17.18
CA VAL A 144 10.99 3.37 17.58
C VAL A 144 10.35 4.44 18.43
N THR A 145 9.13 4.85 18.08
CA THR A 145 8.39 5.88 18.82
C THR A 145 6.89 5.74 18.57
N ARG A 146 6.10 6.02 19.61
CA ARG A 146 4.64 6.21 19.54
C ARG A 146 4.34 7.66 19.94
N SER A 147 3.55 8.35 19.13
CA SER A 147 3.00 9.66 19.45
C SER A 147 1.49 9.63 19.39
N THR A 148 0.83 10.36 20.29
CA THR A 148 -0.60 10.68 20.21
C THR A 148 -0.72 12.06 19.57
N ILE A 149 -1.53 12.18 18.51
CA ILE A 149 -1.81 13.42 17.76
C ILE A 149 -3.14 14.00 18.23
#